data_AF-A0A0C6FFX1-F1
#
_entry.id   AF-A0A0C6FFX1-F1
#
_cell.length_a   1.000
_cell.length_b   1.000
_cell.length_c   1.000
_cell.angle_alpha   90.00
_cell.angle_beta   90.00
_cell.angle_gamma   90.00
#
_symmetry.space_group_name_H-M   'P 1'
#
loop_
_entity.id
_entity.type
_entity.pdbx_description
1 polymer ?
#
loop_
_entity_poly.entity_id
_entity_poly.type
_entity_poly.pdbx_seq_one_letter_code
_entity_poly.pdbx_strand_id
1 'polypeptide(L)' 'MTIHLGLWAFPILATLALLGWAFLMPMPRPQGGAYDFGGLLTAGFRAAVVLVGTLVAWLVWALVR' A
#
# COMPACT_ATOMS: atom_id res chain seq x y z
N MET A 1 6.11 -11.80 -27.02
CA MET A 1 5.25 -10.93 -26.17
C MET A 1 5.27 -11.28 -24.68
N THR A 2 6.04 -12.27 -24.23
CA THR A 2 6.13 -12.71 -22.83
C THR A 2 6.99 -11.81 -21.94
N ILE A 3 7.97 -11.11 -22.52
CA ILE A 3 8.90 -10.22 -21.77
C ILE A 3 8.18 -8.98 -21.23
N HIS A 4 7.15 -8.48 -21.92
CA HIS A 4 6.40 -7.31 -21.49
C HIS A 4 5.62 -7.57 -20.19
N LEU A 5 4.96 -8.72 -20.04
CA LEU A 5 4.20 -9.05 -18.82
C LEU A 5 5.08 -9.15 -17.57
N GLY A 6 6.34 -9.58 -17.71
CA GLY A 6 7.29 -9.65 -16.61
C GLY A 6 7.70 -8.30 -16.04
N LEU A 7 7.74 -7.25 -16.88
CA LEU A 7 8.07 -5.89 -16.42
C LEU A 7 6.91 -5.27 -15.61
N TRP A 8 5.65 -5.49 -16.00
CA TRP A 8 4.49 -5.03 -15.23
C TRP A 8 4.36 -5.75 -13.87
N ALA A 9 4.99 -6.92 -13.70
CA ALA A 9 4.94 -7.66 -12.45
C ALA A 9 5.59 -6.89 -11.28
N PHE A 10 6.60 -6.06 -11.53
CA PHE A 10 7.29 -5.31 -10.48
C PHE A 10 6.39 -4.33 -9.70
N PRO A 11 5.72 -3.35 -10.36
CA PRO A 11 4.82 -2.44 -9.64
C PRO A 11 3.62 -3.17 -9.04
N ILE A 12 3.15 -4.25 -9.67
CA ILE A 12 2.06 -5.09 -9.13
C ILE A 12 2.50 -5.77 -7.82
N LEU A 13 3.67 -6.40 -7.79
CA LEU A 13 4.21 -7.04 -6.59
C LEU A 13 4.43 -6.03 -5.46
N ALA A 14 4.94 -4.83 -5.77
CA ALA A 14 5.09 -3.76 -4.79
C ALA A 14 3.72 -3.33 -4.21
N THR A 15 2.71 -3.18 -5.06
CA THR A 15 1.34 -2.85 -4.65
C THR A 15 0.77 -3.94 -3.73
N LEU A 16 0.94 -5.21 -4.10
CA LEU A 16 0.48 -6.35 -3.29
C LEU A 16 1.20 -6.44 -1.94
N ALA A 17 2.50 -6.17 -1.90
CA ALA A 17 3.27 -6.14 -0.66
C ALA A 17 2.79 -5.02 0.27
N LEU A 18 2.51 -3.82 -0.25
CA LEU A 18 1.99 -2.70 0.52
C LEU A 18 0.58 -2.98 1.05
N LEU A 19 -0.29 -3.58 0.23
CA LEU A 19 -1.63 -4.02 0.66
C LEU A 19 -1.51 -5.10 1.74
N GLY A 20 -0.67 -6.11 1.53
CA GLY A 20 -0.39 -7.14 2.52
C GLY A 20 0.06 -6.54 3.85
N TRP A 21 1.02 -5.61 3.81
CA TRP A 21 1.44 -4.88 5.01
C TRP A 21 0.29 -4.09 5.66
N ALA A 22 -0.55 -3.41 4.88
CA ALA A 22 -1.64 -2.57 5.37
C ALA A 22 -2.83 -3.35 5.97
N PHE A 23 -3.06 -4.60 5.56
CA PHE A 23 -4.12 -5.45 6.10
C PHE A 23 -3.63 -6.45 7.15
N LEU A 24 -2.40 -6.95 7.01
CA LEU A 24 -1.90 -8.02 7.88
C LEU A 24 -1.15 -7.50 9.12
N MET A 25 -0.59 -6.29 9.11
CA MET A 25 0.05 -5.77 10.33
C MET A 25 -1.01 -5.40 11.39
N PRO A 26 -0.76 -5.74 12.67
CA PRO A 26 -1.69 -5.44 13.76
C PRO A 26 -1.99 -3.95 13.85
N MET A 27 -3.25 -3.59 14.02
CA MET A 27 -3.66 -2.23 14.42
C MET A 27 -3.79 -2.15 15.94
N PRO A 28 -3.51 -0.97 16.54
CA PRO A 28 -3.91 -0.69 17.91
C PRO A 28 -5.41 -1.00 18.07
N ARG A 29 -5.75 -1.78 19.10
CA ARG A 29 -7.16 -2.05 19.40
C ARG A 29 -7.86 -0.75 19.78
N PRO A 30 -9.05 -0.46 19.21
CA PRO A 30 -9.78 0.74 19.57
C PRO A 30 -10.15 0.74 21.05
N GLN A 31 -9.80 1.79 21.79
CA GLN A 31 -9.94 1.85 23.26
C GLN A 31 -11.34 2.28 23.73
N GLY A 32 -12.40 1.97 22.95
CA GLY A 32 -13.78 2.00 23.46
C GLY A 32 -14.64 3.23 23.14
N GLY A 33 -14.31 4.02 22.12
CA GLY A 33 -15.19 5.08 21.60
C GLY A 33 -15.47 4.93 20.11
N ALA A 34 -16.67 5.31 19.67
CA ALA A 34 -17.07 5.34 18.24
C ALA A 34 -16.17 6.22 17.35
N TYR A 35 -15.30 7.03 17.97
CA TYR A 35 -14.28 7.87 17.34
C TYR A 35 -12.94 7.70 18.05
N ASP A 36 -12.34 6.51 17.97
CA ASP A 36 -10.93 6.36 18.33
C ASP A 36 -10.08 7.07 17.26
N PHE A 37 -9.78 8.35 17.52
CA PHE A 37 -8.98 9.20 16.64
C PHE A 37 -7.61 8.57 16.34
N GLY A 38 -7.01 7.86 17.30
CA GLY A 38 -5.74 7.16 17.10
C GLY A 38 -5.86 5.99 16.13
N GLY A 39 -6.93 5.22 16.23
CA GLY A 39 -7.26 4.16 15.28
C GLY A 39 -7.51 4.68 13.87
N LEU A 40 -8.31 5.76 13.74
CA LEU A 40 -8.60 6.41 12.47
C LEU A 40 -7.35 7.01 11.82
N LEU A 41 -6.50 7.68 12.60
CA LEU A 41 -5.25 8.25 12.12
C LEU A 41 -4.30 7.16 11.62
N THR A 42 -4.19 6.05 12.35
CA THR A 42 -3.37 4.90 11.96
C THR A 42 -3.89 4.27 10.66
N ALA A 43 -5.20 4.08 10.53
CA ALA A 43 -5.81 3.55 9.31
C ALA A 43 -5.62 4.48 8.11
N GLY A 44 -5.83 5.79 8.30
CA GLY A 44 -5.60 6.81 7.28
C GLY A 44 -4.15 6.89 6.84
N PHE A 45 -3.20 6.81 7.78
CA PHE A 45 -1.77 6.76 7.48
C PHE A 45 -1.42 5.53 6.63
N ARG A 46 -1.93 4.34 6.99
CA ARG A 46 -1.67 3.12 6.21
C ARG A 46 -2.26 3.22 4.80
N ALA A 47 -3.47 3.76 4.66
CA ALA A 47 -4.07 3.99 3.35
C ALA A 47 -3.24 4.97 2.50
N ALA A 48 -2.75 6.06 3.11
CA ALA A 48 -1.86 7.02 2.44
C ALA A 48 -0.54 6.37 2.00
N VAL A 49 0.08 5.55 2.85
CA VAL A 49 1.32 4.81 2.52
C VAL A 49 1.09 3.86 1.34
N VAL A 50 -0.01 3.11 1.34
CA VAL A 50 -0.36 2.22 0.22
C VAL A 50 -0.55 3.03 -1.06
N LEU A 51 -1.32 4.11 -1.01
CA LEU A 51 -1.60 4.95 -2.17
C LEU A 51 -0.30 5.54 -2.75
N VAL A 52 0.50 6.21 -1.91
CA VAL A 52 1.74 6.86 -2.32
C VAL A 52 2.76 5.83 -2.79
N GLY A 53 2.97 4.75 -2.04
CA GLY A 53 3.92 3.70 -2.41
C GLY A 53 3.55 3.00 -3.72
N THR A 54 2.25 2.80 -3.96
CA THR A 54 1.74 2.29 -5.24
C THR A 54 2.04 3.27 -6.36
N LEU A 55 1.65 4.54 -6.24
CA LEU A 55 1.92 5.56 -7.25
C LEU A 55 3.41 5.71 -7.57
N VAL A 56 4.27 5.68 -6.55
CA VAL A 56 5.73 5.74 -6.72
C VAL A 56 6.25 4.50 -7.45
N ALA A 57 5.79 3.30 -7.09
CA ALA A 57 6.20 2.08 -7.78
C ALA A 57 5.83 2.11 -9.27
N TRP A 58 4.62 2.59 -9.58
CA TRP A 58 4.14 2.76 -10.94
C TRP A 58 4.88 3.86 -11.71
N LEU A 59 5.20 4.99 -11.06
CA LEU A 59 5.96 6.08 -11.64
C LEU A 59 7.39 5.65 -11.97
N VAL A 60 8.10 5.03 -11.01
CA VAL A 60 9.46 4.51 -11.23
C VAL A 60 9.46 3.51 -12.38
N TRP A 61 8.50 2.60 -12.40
CA TRP A 61 8.37 1.64 -13.49
C TRP A 61 8.14 2.33 -14.85
N ALA A 62 7.30 3.37 -14.90
CA ALA A 62 7.05 4.14 -16.11
C ALA A 62 8.26 4.95 -16.59
N LEU A 63 9.17 5.34 -15.69
CA LEU A 63 10.40 6.07 -16.03
C LEU A 63 11.56 5.17 -16.48
N VAL A 64 11.56 3.90 -16.04
CA VAL A 64 12.64 2.95 -16.33
C VAL A 64 12.39 2.15 -17.62
N ARG A 65 11.14 2.10 -18.10
CA ARG A 65 10.75 1.45 -19.35
C ARG A 65 10.92 2.38 -20.56
#